data_AF-A0AAX2A6C7-F1
#
_entry.id   AF-A0AAX2A6C7-F1
#
_cell.length_a   1.000
_cell.length_b   1.000
_cell.length_c   1.000
_cell.angle_alpha   90.00
_cell.angle_beta   90.00
_cell.angle_gamma   90.00
#
_symmetry.space_group_name_H-M   'P 1'
#
loop_
_entity.id
_entity.type
_entity.pdbx_description
1 polymer ?
#
loop_
_entity_poly.entity_id
_entity_poly.type
_entity_poly.pdbx_seq_one_letter_code
_entity_poly.pdbx_strand_id
1 'polypeptide(L)'
;MEFLESEFLIETKIPKDELIISRTDLRGNITYANETFARISGYEIDELIGQSHNILRHPDMPKRVFRQLWETLSVKEQWQGVVKNLRKDRGFYWVHATISGVYKDDKLVEYKSIRVPISFEQKVKYQKLYDEYRNVDRDNIRIIKYIS
;
A
#
# COMPACT_ATOMS: atom_id res chain seq x y z
N MET A 1 15.53 -4.53 -12.93
CA MET A 1 14.98 -3.20 -13.30
C MET A 1 15.85 -2.18 -12.59
N GLU A 2 16.81 -1.62 -13.31
CA GLU A 2 17.73 -0.59 -12.81
C GLU A 2 16.96 0.73 -12.72
N PHE A 3 17.00 1.37 -11.55
CA PHE A 3 16.43 2.69 -11.33
C PHE A 3 17.59 3.68 -11.45
N LEU A 4 17.52 4.58 -12.44
CA LEU A 4 18.51 5.64 -12.61
C LEU A 4 18.42 6.62 -11.42
N GLU A 5 19.57 7.05 -10.90
CA GLU A 5 19.68 7.96 -9.75
C GLU A 5 18.98 9.32 -9.94
N SER A 6 18.48 9.62 -11.15
CA SER A 6 17.83 10.87 -11.53
C SER A 6 16.29 10.85 -11.53
N GLU A 7 15.63 9.74 -11.19
CA GLU A 7 14.16 9.71 -11.07
C GLU A 7 13.71 10.25 -9.70
N PHE A 8 13.32 11.53 -9.65
CA PHE A 8 12.67 12.10 -8.47
C PHE A 8 11.32 11.41 -8.24
N LEU A 9 11.22 10.66 -7.14
CA LEU A 9 9.95 10.08 -6.71
C LEU A 9 9.09 11.19 -6.06
N ILE A 10 7.97 11.52 -6.70
CA ILE A 10 7.05 12.56 -6.21
C ILE A 10 5.98 11.92 -5.33
N GLU A 11 5.81 12.48 -4.12
CA GLU A 11 4.70 12.11 -3.25
C GLU A 11 3.39 12.75 -3.72
N THR A 12 2.35 11.95 -3.92
CA THR A 12 0.97 12.42 -4.08
C THR A 12 0.29 12.53 -2.71
N LYS A 13 -0.22 13.72 -2.40
CA LYS A 13 -1.01 13.96 -1.18
C LYS A 13 -2.45 13.50 -1.39
N ILE A 14 -2.98 12.77 -0.41
CA ILE A 14 -4.37 12.35 -0.39
C ILE A 14 -5.17 13.42 0.37
N PRO A 15 -6.30 13.91 -0.19
CA PRO A 15 -7.22 14.79 0.53
C PRO A 15 -7.71 14.17 1.83
N LYS A 16 -7.86 14.98 2.89
CA LYS A 16 -8.16 14.48 4.25
C LYS A 16 -9.55 13.84 4.38
N ASP A 17 -10.45 14.25 3.51
CA ASP A 17 -11.87 13.90 3.44
C ASP A 17 -12.16 12.75 2.47
N GLU A 18 -11.14 12.24 1.78
CA GLU A 18 -11.30 11.14 0.83
C GLU A 18 -10.76 9.81 1.37
N LEU A 19 -11.49 8.73 1.07
CA LEU A 19 -11.10 7.36 1.38
C LEU A 19 -10.67 6.63 0.12
N ILE A 20 -9.57 5.89 0.22
CA ILE A 20 -9.17 4.95 -0.83
C ILE A 20 -9.74 3.58 -0.45
N ILE A 21 -10.60 3.02 -1.30
CA ILE A 21 -11.31 1.76 -1.04
C ILE A 21 -11.02 0.76 -2.16
N SER A 22 -10.70 -0.47 -1.78
CA SER A 22 -10.62 -1.58 -2.72
C SER A 22 -11.15 -2.88 -2.12
N ARG A 23 -11.55 -3.79 -2.99
CA ARG A 23 -11.82 -5.19 -2.65
C ARG A 23 -10.99 -6.09 -3.53
N THR A 24 -10.67 -7.27 -3.01
CA THR A 24 -9.97 -8.31 -3.78
C THR A 24 -10.63 -9.66 -3.61
N ASP A 25 -10.42 -10.52 -4.60
CA ASP A 25 -10.64 -11.96 -4.41
C ASP A 25 -9.64 -12.53 -3.38
N LEU A 26 -9.77 -13.83 -3.08
CA LEU A 26 -8.89 -14.53 -2.13
C LEU A 26 -7.44 -14.70 -2.64
N ARG A 27 -7.21 -14.46 -3.94
CA ARG A 27 -5.88 -14.46 -4.55
C ARG A 27 -5.24 -13.07 -4.54
N GLY A 28 -5.94 -12.06 -4.05
CA GLY A 28 -5.48 -10.68 -3.99
C GLY A 28 -5.63 -9.90 -5.31
N ASN A 29 -6.43 -10.39 -6.26
CA ASN A 29 -6.77 -9.64 -7.47
C ASN A 29 -7.88 -8.65 -7.18
N ILE A 30 -7.73 -7.42 -7.63
CA ILE A 30 -8.67 -6.33 -7.36
C ILE A 30 -10.00 -6.61 -8.08
N THR A 31 -11.08 -6.69 -7.31
CA THR A 31 -12.45 -6.90 -7.81
C THR A 31 -13.26 -5.60 -7.78
N TYR A 32 -12.80 -4.61 -7.01
CA TYR A 32 -13.43 -3.30 -6.91
C TYR A 32 -12.38 -2.25 -6.52
N ALA A 33 -12.51 -1.06 -7.12
CA ALA A 33 -11.77 0.15 -6.77
C ALA A 33 -12.73 1.35 -6.84
N ASN A 34 -12.64 2.28 -5.89
CA ASN A 34 -13.35 3.55 -6.01
C ASN A 34 -12.56 4.58 -6.84
N GLU A 35 -13.22 5.66 -7.26
CA GLU A 35 -12.62 6.73 -8.07
C GLU A 35 -11.38 7.36 -7.40
N THR A 36 -11.44 7.58 -6.08
CA THR A 36 -10.27 8.07 -5.32
C THR A 36 -9.07 7.14 -5.48
N PHE A 37 -9.28 5.82 -5.45
CA PHE A 37 -8.19 4.87 -5.60
C PHE A 37 -7.56 4.93 -7.00
N ALA A 38 -8.38 4.95 -8.05
CA ALA A 38 -7.91 5.13 -9.43
C ALA A 38 -7.08 6.42 -9.57
N ARG A 39 -7.68 7.56 -9.20
CA ARG A 39 -7.05 8.88 -9.29
C ARG A 39 -5.74 9.00 -8.49
N ILE A 40 -5.69 8.51 -7.25
CA ILE A 40 -4.50 8.60 -6.40
C ILE A 40 -3.41 7.62 -6.82
N SER A 41 -3.77 6.46 -7.37
CA SER A 41 -2.80 5.48 -7.86
C SER A 41 -2.26 5.81 -9.27
N GLY A 42 -2.97 6.66 -10.01
CA GLY A 42 -2.64 7.02 -11.39
C GLY A 42 -3.02 5.96 -12.42
N TYR A 43 -3.85 5.00 -12.04
CA TYR A 43 -4.43 3.99 -12.92
C TYR A 43 -5.89 4.34 -13.21
N GLU A 44 -6.37 3.95 -14.39
CA GLU A 44 -7.80 3.91 -14.65
C GLU A 44 -8.44 2.72 -13.93
N ILE A 45 -9.75 2.80 -13.64
CA ILE A 45 -10.47 1.70 -12.95
C ILE A 45 -10.30 0.39 -13.72
N ASP A 46 -10.47 0.40 -15.04
CA ASP A 46 -10.36 -0.80 -15.89
C ASP A 46 -8.95 -1.40 -15.90
N GLU A 47 -7.93 -0.60 -15.61
CA GLU A 47 -6.55 -1.09 -15.46
C GLU A 47 -6.31 -1.70 -14.07
N LEU A 48 -7.09 -1.32 -13.06
CA LEU A 48 -7.01 -1.88 -11.72
C LEU A 48 -7.76 -3.20 -11.61
N ILE A 49 -8.96 -3.30 -12.19
CA ILE A 49 -9.80 -4.49 -12.07
C ILE A 49 -9.10 -5.72 -12.68
N GLY A 50 -9.09 -6.81 -11.93
CA GLY A 50 -8.43 -8.06 -12.31
C GLY A 50 -6.93 -8.11 -12.06
N GLN A 51 -6.27 -6.98 -11.79
CA GLN A 51 -4.85 -6.96 -11.47
C GLN A 51 -4.59 -7.37 -10.02
N SER A 52 -3.43 -7.99 -9.78
CA SER A 52 -2.96 -8.24 -8.41
C SER A 52 -2.73 -6.91 -7.69
N HIS A 53 -3.18 -6.80 -6.43
CA HIS A 53 -2.91 -5.60 -5.62
C HIS A 53 -1.39 -5.31 -5.45
N ASN A 54 -0.52 -6.29 -5.76
CA ASN A 54 0.93 -6.11 -5.79
C ASN A 54 1.42 -5.08 -6.82
N ILE A 55 0.64 -4.68 -7.83
CA ILE A 55 1.03 -3.62 -8.77
C ILE A 55 1.33 -2.27 -8.07
N LEU A 56 0.80 -2.08 -6.87
CA LEU A 56 0.98 -0.89 -6.03
C LEU A 56 2.09 -1.06 -4.99
N ARG A 57 2.76 -2.21 -4.97
CA ARG A 57 3.76 -2.49 -3.95
C ARG A 57 4.97 -1.60 -4.17
N HIS A 58 5.21 -0.68 -3.25
CA HIS A 58 6.42 0.14 -3.30
C HIS A 58 7.66 -0.72 -2.98
N PRO A 59 8.77 -0.59 -3.73
CA PRO A 59 10.02 -1.33 -3.47
C PRO A 59 10.60 -1.11 -2.06
N ASP A 60 10.29 0.04 -1.46
CA ASP A 60 10.74 0.37 -0.09
C ASP A 60 9.93 -0.33 1.01
N MET A 61 8.80 -0.97 0.69
CA MET A 61 8.00 -1.64 1.71
C MET A 61 8.67 -2.96 2.13
N PRO A 62 9.04 -3.11 3.42
CA PRO A 62 9.71 -4.30 3.91
C PRO A 62 8.83 -5.55 3.75
N LYS A 63 9.42 -6.67 3.33
CA LYS A 63 8.69 -7.94 3.14
C LYS A 63 7.98 -8.39 4.43
N ARG A 64 8.58 -8.12 5.59
CA ARG A 64 8.01 -8.48 6.90
C ARG A 64 6.65 -7.84 7.19
N VAL A 65 6.38 -6.62 6.67
CA VAL A 65 5.08 -5.95 6.88
C VAL A 65 3.96 -6.72 6.18
N PHE A 66 4.21 -7.20 4.95
CA PHE A 66 3.25 -8.02 4.22
C PHE A 66 3.10 -9.43 4.81
N ARG A 67 4.18 -10.00 5.35
CA ARG A 67 4.09 -11.28 6.07
C ARG A 67 3.15 -11.17 7.27
N GLN A 68 3.35 -10.14 8.09
CA GLN A 68 2.48 -9.86 9.24
C GLN A 68 1.02 -9.64 8.81
N LEU A 69 0.79 -8.93 7.71
CA LEU A 69 -0.55 -8.75 7.15
C LEU A 69 -1.26 -10.09 6.89
N TRP A 70 -0.59 -11.02 6.20
CA TRP A 70 -1.20 -12.31 5.88
C TRP A 70 -1.36 -13.22 7.12
N GLU A 71 -0.40 -13.17 8.05
CA GLU A 71 -0.51 -13.87 9.34
C GLU A 71 -1.73 -13.37 10.14
N THR A 72 -1.93 -12.05 10.25
CA THR A 72 -3.10 -11.48 10.95
C THR A 72 -4.41 -11.85 10.26
N LEU A 73 -4.50 -11.74 8.94
CA LEU A 73 -5.74 -12.08 8.22
C LEU A 73 -6.10 -13.58 8.31
N SER A 74 -5.11 -14.46 8.50
CA SER A 74 -5.31 -15.91 8.59
C SER A 74 -6.11 -16.34 9.83
N VAL A 75 -6.04 -15.56 10.92
CA VAL A 75 -6.75 -15.83 12.18
C VAL A 75 -8.10 -15.11 12.27
N LYS A 76 -8.66 -14.70 11.12
CA LYS A 76 -9.90 -13.92 10.97
C LYS A 76 -9.87 -12.53 11.65
N GLU A 77 -8.69 -12.00 11.93
CA GLU A 77 -8.53 -10.66 12.49
C GLU A 77 -8.43 -9.58 11.41
N GLN A 78 -8.58 -8.32 11.82
CA GLN A 78 -8.34 -7.16 11.00
C GLN A 78 -6.88 -6.74 11.11
N TRP A 79 -6.21 -6.56 9.96
CA TRP A 79 -4.88 -5.97 9.94
C TRP A 79 -4.94 -4.45 9.80
N GLN A 80 -4.05 -3.76 10.50
CA GLN A 80 -3.85 -2.32 10.37
C GLN A 80 -2.37 -2.00 10.26
N GLY A 81 -2.02 -1.05 9.39
CA GLY A 81 -0.64 -0.61 9.26
C GLY A 81 -0.46 0.53 8.28
N VAL A 82 0.70 1.16 8.34
CA VAL A 82 1.08 2.21 7.40
C VAL A 82 1.71 1.59 6.16
N VAL A 83 1.32 2.04 4.99
CA VAL A 83 1.79 1.50 3.70
C VAL A 83 2.19 2.64 2.79
N LYS A 84 3.37 2.50 2.20
CA LYS A 84 3.81 3.28 1.04
C LYS A 84 3.43 2.52 -0.22
N ASN A 85 2.63 3.14 -1.09
CA ASN A 85 2.20 2.55 -2.35
C ASN A 85 2.90 3.24 -3.52
N LEU A 86 3.20 2.47 -4.56
CA LEU A 86 3.72 2.92 -5.84
C LEU A 86 2.57 3.33 -6.76
N ARG A 87 2.74 4.45 -7.44
CA ARG A 87 1.83 4.91 -8.50
C ARG A 87 2.27 4.39 -9.86
N LYS A 88 1.36 4.41 -10.83
CA LYS A 88 1.65 4.06 -12.24
C LYS A 88 2.80 4.88 -12.84
N ASP A 89 2.85 6.17 -12.49
CA ASP A 89 3.87 7.15 -12.92
C ASP A 89 5.18 7.07 -12.13
N ARG A 90 5.39 6.00 -11.34
CA ARG A 90 6.53 5.80 -10.43
C ARG A 90 6.58 6.77 -9.25
N GLY A 91 5.62 7.67 -9.08
CA GLY A 91 5.43 8.40 -7.83
C GLY A 91 5.00 7.47 -6.68
N PHE A 92 4.71 8.04 -5.51
CA PHE A 92 4.22 7.26 -4.37
C PHE A 92 3.20 8.03 -3.54
N TYR A 93 2.52 7.32 -2.65
CA TYR A 93 1.68 7.92 -1.62
C TYR A 93 1.69 7.07 -0.36
N TRP A 94 1.45 7.72 0.78
CA TRP A 94 1.38 7.08 2.09
C TRP A 94 -0.07 6.98 2.58
N VAL A 95 -0.40 5.84 3.18
CA VAL A 95 -1.71 5.59 3.79
C VAL A 95 -1.57 4.87 5.11
N HIS A 96 -2.54 5.06 6.00
CA HIS A 96 -2.87 4.08 7.02
C HIS A 96 -3.95 3.17 6.45
N ALA A 97 -3.64 1.89 6.33
CA ALA A 97 -4.51 0.88 5.75
C ALA A 97 -5.14 0.02 6.84
N THR A 98 -6.43 -0.24 6.68
CA THR A 98 -7.21 -1.20 7.45
C THR A 98 -7.72 -2.27 6.49
N ILE A 99 -7.39 -3.53 6.75
CA ILE A 99 -7.72 -4.66 5.87
C ILE A 99 -8.44 -5.72 6.68
N SER A 100 -9.57 -6.20 6.18
CA SER A 100 -10.35 -7.26 6.80
C SER A 100 -10.86 -8.27 5.77
N GLY A 101 -11.04 -9.51 6.22
CA GLY A 101 -11.77 -10.52 5.46
C GLY A 101 -13.27 -10.26 5.53
N VAL A 102 -13.97 -10.50 4.43
CA VAL A 102 -15.43 -10.49 4.35
C VAL A 102 -15.91 -11.93 4.25
N TYR A 103 -16.87 -12.28 5.10
CA TYR A 103 -17.36 -13.64 5.25
C TYR A 103 -18.84 -13.73 4.86
N LYS A 104 -19.17 -14.79 4.11
CA LYS A 104 -20.54 -15.20 3.81
C LYS A 104 -20.71 -16.64 4.26
N ASP A 105 -21.71 -16.90 5.10
CA ASP A 105 -21.95 -18.24 5.68
C ASP A 105 -20.67 -18.83 6.32
N ASP A 106 -19.99 -18.03 7.15
CA ASP A 106 -18.69 -18.32 7.80
C ASP A 106 -17.51 -18.63 6.88
N LYS A 107 -17.69 -18.53 5.56
CA LYS A 107 -16.64 -18.70 4.56
C LYS A 107 -16.09 -17.36 4.12
N LEU A 108 -14.77 -17.22 4.13
CA LEU A 108 -14.09 -16.06 3.60
C LEU A 108 -14.32 -15.98 2.09
N VAL A 109 -14.81 -14.85 1.58
CA VAL A 109 -15.16 -14.67 0.15
C VAL A 109 -14.38 -13.55 -0.53
N GLU A 110 -13.98 -12.51 0.21
CA GLU A 110 -13.19 -11.40 -0.32
C GLU A 110 -12.36 -10.75 0.79
N TYR A 111 -11.39 -9.93 0.41
CA TYR A 111 -10.75 -8.98 1.33
C TYR A 111 -11.18 -7.57 0.97
N LYS A 112 -11.36 -6.73 2.00
CA LYS A 112 -11.67 -5.31 1.85
C LYS A 112 -10.56 -4.48 2.48
N SER A 113 -10.14 -3.42 1.79
CA SER A 113 -9.19 -2.43 2.30
C SER A 113 -9.80 -1.04 2.31
N ILE A 114 -9.64 -0.33 3.43
CA ILE A 114 -9.91 1.10 3.56
C ILE A 114 -8.61 1.77 3.94
N ARG A 115 -8.31 2.89 3.27
CA ARG A 115 -7.04 3.61 3.41
C ARG A 115 -7.30 5.10 3.58
N VAL A 116 -6.64 5.68 4.58
CA VAL A 116 -6.73 7.11 4.93
C VAL A 116 -5.36 7.77 4.85
N PRO A 117 -5.29 9.10 4.61
CA PRO A 117 -4.03 9.83 4.72
C PRO A 117 -3.43 9.76 6.12
N ILE A 118 -2.11 9.98 6.19
CA ILE A 118 -1.36 10.09 7.44
C ILE A 118 -0.67 11.45 7.56
N SER A 119 -0.33 11.85 8.79
CA SER A 119 0.38 13.10 9.06
C SER A 119 1.81 13.06 8.52
N PHE A 120 2.42 14.23 8.32
CA PHE A 120 3.82 14.34 7.90
C PHE A 120 4.77 13.67 8.91
N GLU A 121 4.52 13.85 10.21
CA GLU A 121 5.29 13.21 11.28
C GLU A 121 5.24 11.69 11.21
N GLN A 122 4.05 11.12 10.91
CA GLN A 122 3.91 9.69 10.69
C GLN A 122 4.72 9.24 9.46
N LYS A 123 4.69 9.98 8.35
CA LYS A 123 5.50 9.64 7.15
C LYS A 123 6.98 9.56 7.47
N VAL A 124 7.52 10.55 8.18
CA VAL A 124 8.93 10.58 8.59
C VAL A 124 9.26 9.42 9.52
N LYS A 125 8.39 9.16 10.51
CA LYS A 125 8.56 8.03 11.44
C LYS A 125 8.60 6.69 10.72
N TYR A 126 7.63 6.42 9.84
CA TYR A 126 7.53 5.14 9.15
C TYR A 126 8.57 4.97 8.05
N GLN A 127 9.01 6.05 7.38
CA GLN A 127 10.14 5.97 6.46
C GLN A 127 11.40 5.48 7.20
N LYS A 128 11.76 6.10 8.33
CA LYS A 128 12.92 5.68 9.14
C LYS A 128 12.80 4.22 9.60
N LEU A 129 11.62 3.85 10.13
CA LEU A 129 11.36 2.49 10.58
C LEU A 129 11.52 1.45 9.46
N TYR A 130 11.01 1.75 8.25
CA TYR A 130 11.10 0.83 7.12
C TYR A 130 12.49 0.78 6.51
N ASP A 131 13.26 1.87 6.57
CA ASP A 131 14.67 1.86 6.22
C ASP A 131 15.47 0.95 7.18
N GLU A 132 15.21 1.04 8.49
CA GLU A 132 15.80 0.12 9.48
C GLU A 132 15.44 -1.35 9.20
N TYR A 133 14.17 -1.65 8.92
CA TYR A 133 13.75 -3.01 8.59
C TYR A 133 14.44 -3.54 7.34
N ARG A 134 14.54 -2.73 6.28
CA ARG A 134 15.24 -3.13 5.05
C ARG A 134 16.73 -3.37 5.28
N ASN A 135 17.38 -2.54 6.11
CA ASN A 135 18.78 -2.73 6.49
C ASN A 135 18.99 -4.08 7.20
N VAL A 136 18.12 -4.41 8.17
CA VAL A 136 18.19 -5.67 8.92
C VAL A 136 17.91 -6.88 8.02
N ASP A 137 16.93 -6.77 7.14
CA ASP A 137 16.51 -7.84 6.22
C ASP A 137 17.47 -8.04 5.03
N ARG A 138 18.51 -7.19 4.90
CA ARG A 138 19.43 -7.12 3.73
C ARG A 138 18.68 -6.97 2.40
N ASP A 139 17.54 -6.27 2.43
CA ASP A 139 16.82 -5.87 1.22
C ASP A 139 17.56 -4.70 0.55
N ASN A 140 17.32 -4.45 -0.74
CA ASN A 140 17.92 -3.29 -1.43
C ASN A 140 17.50 -1.98 -0.75
N ILE A 141 18.50 -1.20 -0.29
CA ILE A 141 18.29 0.03 0.46
C ILE A 141 18.24 1.21 -0.52
N ARG A 142 17.15 1.99 -0.48
CA ARG A 142 17.05 3.31 -1.12
C ARG A 142 16.95 4.38 -0.05
N ILE A 143 17.85 5.36 -0.07
CA ILE A 143 17.84 6.48 0.88
C ILE A 143 16.88 7.54 0.36
N ILE A 144 15.82 7.85 1.11
CA ILE A 144 14.87 8.92 0.79
C ILE A 144 15.06 10.06 1.78
N LYS A 145 15.42 11.24 1.27
CA LYS A 145 15.52 12.47 2.06
C LYS A 145 14.30 13.33 1.84
N TYR A 146 13.53 13.58 2.90
CA TYR A 146 12.55 14.67 2.90
C TYR A 146 13.32 15.98 3.10
N ILE A 147 13.33 16.84 2.09
CA ILE A 147 13.90 18.19 2.20
C ILE A 147 12.82 19.08 2.84
N SER A 148 13.17 19.76 3.93
CA SER A 148 12.34 20.74 4.63
C SER A 148 12.34 22.08 3.93
#